data_AF-A0A9D4JFU0-F1
#
_entry.id   AF-A0A9D4JFU0-F1
#
_cell.length_a   1.000
_cell.length_b   1.000
_cell.length_c   1.000
_cell.angle_alpha   90.00
_cell.angle_beta   90.00
_cell.angle_gamma   90.00
#
_symmetry.space_group_name_H-M   'P 1'
#
loop_
_entity.id
_entity.type
_entity.pdbx_description
1 polymer ?
#
loop_
_entity_poly.entity_id
_entity_poly.type
_entity_poly.pdbx_seq_one_letter_code
_entity_poly.pdbx_strand_id
1 'polypeptide(L)' 'MWYELLPFFGIMFGAAAATQVVHIPFVYVSTGGRIYRRFSNYVDDRKWWERDKQLTGNMYKVAGLENLPEEESK' A
#
# COMPACT_ATOMS: atom_id res chain seq x y z
N MET A 1 19.61 33.62 21.23
CA MET A 1 20.25 33.82 19.90
C MET A 1 19.51 33.01 18.84
N TRP A 2 19.55 33.39 17.57
CA TRP A 2 18.70 32.76 16.53
C TRP A 2 18.92 31.24 16.37
N TYR A 3 20.10 30.75 16.72
CA TYR A 3 20.44 29.33 16.67
C TYR A 3 19.77 28.48 17.77
N GLU A 4 19.23 29.08 18.83
CA GLU A 4 18.53 28.34 19.89
C GLU A 4 17.21 27.73 19.38
N LEU A 5 16.75 28.17 18.20
CA LEU A 5 15.61 27.59 17.49
C LEU A 5 15.98 26.30 16.72
N LEU A 6 17.27 26.07 16.43
CA LEU A 6 17.69 24.92 15.63
C LEU A 6 17.33 23.57 16.26
N PRO A 7 17.47 23.35 17.59
CA PRO A 7 17.01 22.12 18.22
C PRO A 7 15.50 21.88 18.05
N PHE A 8 14.69 22.95 18.15
CA PHE A 8 13.25 22.85 17.94
C PHE A 8 12.91 22.44 16.51
N PHE A 9 13.53 23.08 15.51
CA PHE A 9 13.36 22.68 14.11
C PHE A 9 13.88 21.27 13.83
N GLY A 10 14.98 20.87 14.46
CA GLY A 10 15.53 19.52 14.35
C GLY A 10 14.56 18.46 14.89
N ILE A 11 13.90 18.72 16.02
CA ILE A 11 12.90 17.82 16.59
C ILE A 11 11.67 17.74 15.67
N MET A 12 11.16 18.87 15.21
CA MET A 12 9.98 18.91 14.33
C MET A 12 10.23 18.19 13.00
N PHE A 13 11.37 18.47 12.36
CA PHE A 13 11.75 17.83 11.10
C PHE A 13 12.07 16.34 11.31
N GLY A 14 12.79 16.01 12.37
CA GLY A 14 13.12 14.63 12.72
C GLY A 14 11.87 13.79 12.96
N ALA A 15 10.89 14.32 13.69
CA ALA A 15 9.62 13.64 13.92
C ALA A 15 8.83 13.43 12.62
N ALA A 16 8.72 14.46 11.77
CA ALA A 16 8.05 14.35 10.49
C ALA A 16 8.74 13.34 9.56
N ALA A 17 10.07 13.39 9.46
CA ALA A 17 10.86 12.47 8.64
C ALA A 17 10.73 11.02 9.15
N ALA A 18 10.79 10.81 10.47
CA ALA A 18 10.65 9.49 11.07
C ALA A 18 9.33 8.81 10.67
N THR A 19 8.22 9.56 10.63
CA THR A 19 6.93 9.00 10.19
C THR A 19 6.98 8.45 8.76
N GLN A 20 7.65 9.14 7.83
CA GLN A 20 7.76 8.70 6.43
C GLN A 20 8.68 7.48 6.28
N VAL A 21 9.80 7.48 7.01
CA VAL A 21 10.77 6.37 7.01
C VAL A 21 10.12 5.08 7.51
N VAL A 22 9.22 5.16 8.49
CA VAL A 22 8.48 4.00 9.00
C VAL A 22 7.29 3.63 8.11
N HIS A 23 6.61 4.61 7.53
CA HIS A 23 5.39 4.39 6.75
C HIS A 23 5.65 3.58 5.46
N ILE A 24 6.72 3.86 4.73
CA ILE A 24 7.04 3.16 3.47
C ILE A 24 7.23 1.63 3.66
N PRO A 25 8.11 1.15 4.56
CA PRO A 25 8.28 -0.29 4.77
C PRO A 25 7.02 -0.93 5.37
N PHE A 26 6.29 -0.20 6.24
CA PHE A 26 5.01 -0.67 6.75
C PHE A 26 4.00 -0.90 5.63
N VAL A 27 3.86 0.04 4.70
CA VAL A 27 3.00 -0.10 3.52
C VAL A 27 3.45 -1.29 2.66
N TYR A 28 4.75 -1.41 2.39
CA TYR A 28 5.30 -2.51 1.60
C TYR A 28 4.90 -3.88 2.16
N VAL A 29 5.08 -4.09 3.46
CA VAL A 29 4.71 -5.35 4.13
C VAL A 29 3.20 -5.55 4.12
N SER A 30 2.42 -4.52 4.47
CA SER A 30 0.95 -4.62 4.57
C SER A 30 0.25 -4.86 3.23
N THR A 31 0.90 -4.55 2.11
CA THR A 31 0.36 -4.72 0.76
C THR A 31 0.95 -5.91 0.01
N GLY A 32 1.70 -6.78 0.69
CA GLY A 32 2.29 -7.97 0.08
C GLY A 32 3.37 -7.65 -0.96
N GLY A 33 4.16 -6.61 -0.70
CA GLY A 33 5.32 -6.23 -1.53
C GLY A 33 5.06 -5.09 -2.50
N ARG A 34 4.02 -4.27 -2.30
CA ARG A 34 3.75 -3.09 -3.14
C ARG A 34 4.07 -1.80 -2.40
N ILE A 35 4.70 -0.86 -3.09
CA ILE A 35 5.05 0.44 -2.49
C ILE A 35 3.82 1.36 -2.38
N TYR A 36 2.79 1.11 -3.18
CA TYR A 36 1.60 1.96 -3.27
C TYR A 36 0.34 1.23 -2.82
N ARG A 37 -0.48 1.95 -2.03
CA ARG A 37 -1.84 1.54 -1.70
C ARG A 37 -2.78 1.85 -2.85
N ARG A 38 -3.77 0.97 -3.05
CA ARG A 38 -4.82 1.19 -4.05
C ARG A 38 -5.83 2.19 -3.48
N PHE A 39 -6.30 3.13 -4.29
CA PHE A 39 -7.35 4.06 -3.89
C PHE A 39 -8.70 3.32 -3.82
N SER A 40 -9.54 3.68 -2.84
CA SER A 40 -10.88 3.11 -2.63
C SER A 40 -11.95 4.19 -2.40
N ASN A 41 -11.66 5.41 -2.87
CA ASN A 41 -12.51 6.57 -2.64
C ASN A 41 -13.89 6.38 -3.29
N TYR A 42 -13.92 5.79 -4.47
CA TYR A 42 -15.15 5.52 -5.20
C TYR A 42 -15.77 4.18 -4.79
N VAL A 43 -17.09 4.08 -4.93
CA VAL A 43 -17.84 2.86 -4.57
C VAL A 43 -17.44 1.70 -5.48
N ASP A 44 -17.20 1.96 -6.76
CA ASP A 44 -16.82 0.90 -7.69
C ASP A 44 -15.41 0.38 -7.41
N ASP A 45 -14.46 1.25 -7.06
CA ASP A 45 -13.12 0.82 -6.63
C ASP A 45 -13.20 -0.15 -5.44
N ARG A 46 -14.11 0.10 -4.48
CA ARG A 46 -14.34 -0.80 -3.34
C ARG A 46 -14.87 -2.16 -3.78
N LYS A 47 -15.82 -2.19 -4.72
CA LYS A 47 -16.33 -3.47 -5.26
C LYS A 47 -15.22 -4.26 -5.95
N TRP A 48 -14.39 -3.61 -6.75
CA TRP A 48 -13.24 -4.25 -7.40
C TRP A 48 -12.21 -4.76 -6.37
N TRP A 49 -12.03 -4.02 -5.29
CA TRP A 49 -11.14 -4.40 -4.20
C TRP A 49 -11.63 -5.64 -3.44
N GLU A 50 -12.94 -5.71 -3.16
CA GLU A 50 -13.58 -6.88 -2.54
C GLU A 50 -13.55 -8.09 -3.48
N ARG A 51 -13.79 -7.90 -4.77
CA ARG A 51 -13.66 -8.95 -5.79
C ARG A 51 -12.24 -9.55 -5.78
N ASP A 52 -11.21 -8.71 -5.86
CA ASP A 52 -9.83 -9.19 -5.88
C ASP A 52 -9.50 -9.95 -4.59
N LYS A 53 -9.98 -9.46 -3.43
CA LYS A 53 -9.84 -10.17 -2.15
C LYS A 53 -10.53 -11.54 -2.16
N GLN A 54 -11.71 -11.66 -2.76
CA GLN A 54 -12.43 -12.94 -2.88
C GLN A 54 -11.71 -13.93 -3.81
N LEU A 55 -11.13 -13.44 -4.92
CA LEU A 55 -10.47 -14.29 -5.91
C LEU A 55 -9.08 -14.78 -5.47
N THR A 56 -8.30 -13.95 -4.79
CA THR A 56 -6.88 -14.27 -4.49
C THR A 56 -6.57 -14.33 -2.99
N GLY A 57 -7.54 -14.04 -2.12
CA GLY A 57 -7.34 -13.88 -0.68
C GLY A 57 -6.62 -12.59 -0.28
N ASN A 58 -6.08 -11.84 -1.25
CA ASN A 58 -5.34 -10.61 -1.03
C ASN A 58 -5.64 -9.59 -2.14
N MET A 59 -6.27 -8.47 -1.78
CA MET A 59 -6.61 -7.37 -2.70
C MET A 59 -5.45 -6.74 -3.48
N TYR A 60 -4.21 -6.97 -3.06
CA TYR A 60 -3.01 -6.51 -3.76
C TYR A 60 -2.40 -7.57 -4.68
N LYS A 61 -2.94 -8.79 -4.70
CA LYS A 61 -2.53 -9.85 -5.61
C LYS A 61 -3.48 -9.86 -6.81
N VAL A 62 -2.93 -9.71 -8.00
CA VAL A 62 -3.69 -9.79 -9.26
C VAL A 62 -3.84 -11.26 -9.64
N ALA A 63 -5.05 -11.70 -9.97
CA ALA A 63 -5.28 -12.99 -10.61
C ALA A 63 -5.01 -12.82 -12.11
N GLY A 64 -3.94 -13.44 -12.63
CA GLY A 64 -3.66 -13.44 -14.05
C GLY A 64 -4.42 -14.55 -14.79
N LEU A 65 -4.03 -14.76 -16.05
CA LEU A 65 -4.64 -15.76 -16.93
C LEU A 65 -4.32 -17.19 -16.50
N GLU A 66 -3.27 -17.38 -15.70
CA GLU A 66 -2.89 -18.66 -15.09
C GLU A 66 -3.94 -19.24 -14.14
N ASN A 67 -4.87 -18.42 -13.66
CA ASN A 67 -5.99 -18.86 -12.80
C ASN A 67 -7.21 -19.31 -13.60
N LEU A 68 -7.21 -19.15 -14.93
CA LEU A 68 -8.31 -19.64 -15.75
C LEU A 68 -8.24 -21.17 -15.84
N PRO A 69 -9.38 -21.87 -15.80
CA PRO A 69 -9.41 -23.30 -16.06
C PRO A 69 -8.84 -23.54 -17.47
N GLU A 70 -7.90 -24.48 -17.58
CA GLU A 70 -7.43 -24.95 -18.88
C GLU A 70 -8.65 -25.52 -19.63
N GLU A 71 -8.88 -25.07 -20.86
CA GLU A 71 -9.88 -25.70 -21.71
C GLU A 71 -9.46 -27.16 -21.89
N GLU A 72 -10.30 -28.11 -21.46
CA GLU A 72 -10.20 -29.50 -21.93
C GLU A 72 -10.34 -29.46 -23.45
N SER A 73 -9.21 -29.46 -24.17
CA SER A 73 -9.21 -29.59 -25.62
C SER A 73 -9.80 -30.96 -25.96
N LYS A 74 -11.09 -30.98 -26.29
CA LYS A 74 -11.77 -32.13 -26.87
C LYS A 74 -11.43 -32.26 -28.36
#